data_AF-A0A2G5BIF8-F1
#
_entry.id   AF-A0A2G5BIF8-F1
#
_cell.length_a   1.000
_cell.length_b   1.000
_cell.length_c   1.000
_cell.angle_alpha   90.00
_cell.angle_beta   90.00
_cell.angle_gamma   90.00
#
_symmetry.space_group_name_H-M   'P 1'
#
loop_
_entity.id
_entity.type
_entity.pdbx_description
1 polymer ?
#
loop_
_entity_poly.entity_id
_entity_poly.type
_entity_poly.pdbx_seq_one_letter_code
_entity_poly.pdbx_strand_id
1 'polypeptide(L)'
;MGSLLSMLRGSSNGSSGSSSKLIRDAQSSARFSKQFDEFIYNLGDQRNAEYVKETFPEGDRVLRTGRELLEKVGRYEDGSNEVRMAISQPTPENEAAAWQKIGPSVALLRECFDFAQSVEGVIPQVLNELCNHANDEDAGRSDRNRGLARLLADLMQNAFAFDVLKSSIPAIQNDFSYYRRTLSRISKSQDTEIAKYCIPHDVSNQMSLFYAYHNPMVKAVVDSATQFAKDSSNEKAVLDCLSALAAGSLSTVKHRRADSPKSERMCVLVLVTCCVLYDWIAPHGVGSPQSTIDTKVIFDQIGDRMLVESTPAERVLRANCRTLR
;
A
#
# COMPACT_ATOMS: atom_id res chain seq x y z
N MET A 1 58.13 19.76 -4.65
CA MET A 1 57.41 19.95 -5.92
C MET A 1 57.88 18.89 -6.91
N GLY A 2 56.97 18.00 -7.34
CA GLY A 2 57.17 16.94 -8.34
C GLY A 2 57.87 15.68 -7.80
N SER A 3 57.47 14.44 -8.09
CA SER A 3 56.50 13.95 -9.07
C SER A 3 56.05 12.53 -8.69
N LEU A 4 54.75 12.29 -8.85
CA LEU A 4 53.96 11.16 -8.41
C LEU A 4 53.64 10.30 -9.64
N LEU A 5 54.67 9.70 -10.27
CA LEU A 5 54.55 9.02 -11.58
C LEU A 5 55.42 7.75 -11.71
N SER A 6 55.38 6.83 -10.75
CA SER A 6 56.05 5.52 -10.90
C SER A 6 55.23 4.29 -10.50
N MET A 7 53.92 4.40 -10.24
CA MET A 7 53.09 3.25 -9.83
C MET A 7 51.98 2.86 -10.83
N LEU A 8 52.20 3.10 -12.13
CA LEU A 8 51.33 2.59 -13.19
C LEU A 8 52.14 1.75 -14.20
N ARG A 9 52.45 0.51 -13.81
CA ARG A 9 52.67 -0.63 -14.73
C ARG A 9 52.73 -1.92 -13.91
N GLY A 10 51.65 -2.70 -13.96
CA GLY A 10 51.63 -4.03 -13.36
C GLY A 10 50.25 -4.66 -13.38
N SER A 11 50.03 -5.51 -14.38
CA SER A 11 49.11 -6.65 -14.37
C SER A 11 47.61 -6.38 -14.59
N SER A 12 47.26 -6.39 -15.87
CA SER A 12 45.97 -6.86 -16.39
C SER A 12 45.80 -8.38 -16.17
N ASN A 13 44.82 -8.79 -15.37
CA ASN A 13 43.91 -9.89 -15.68
C ASN A 13 42.88 -10.11 -14.56
N GLY A 14 41.59 -10.09 -14.92
CA GLY A 14 40.48 -10.60 -14.10
C GLY A 14 39.55 -9.53 -13.52
N SER A 15 38.24 -9.74 -13.71
CA SER A 15 37.10 -9.04 -13.07
C SER A 15 36.49 -7.78 -13.72
N SER A 16 36.31 -7.77 -15.06
CA SER A 16 35.51 -6.71 -15.73
C SER A 16 33.99 -6.77 -15.47
N GLY A 17 33.48 -7.78 -14.73
CA GLY A 17 32.05 -7.99 -14.48
C GLY A 17 31.48 -7.36 -13.21
N SER A 18 32.29 -7.07 -12.19
CA SER A 18 31.80 -6.58 -10.89
C SER A 18 31.85 -5.05 -10.77
N SER A 19 32.91 -4.41 -11.28
CA SER A 19 33.04 -2.95 -11.26
C SER A 19 32.10 -2.27 -12.26
N SER A 20 31.83 -2.89 -13.41
CA SER A 20 30.86 -2.38 -14.39
C SER A 20 29.42 -2.44 -13.88
N LYS A 21 29.10 -3.44 -13.04
CA LYS A 21 27.80 -3.58 -12.37
C LYS A 21 27.64 -2.54 -11.25
N LEU A 22 28.64 -2.38 -10.39
CA LEU A 22 28.67 -1.34 -9.35
C LEU A 22 28.61 0.09 -9.93
N ILE A 23 29.30 0.35 -11.05
CA ILE A 23 29.25 1.65 -11.73
C ILE A 23 27.87 1.87 -12.39
N ARG A 24 27.25 0.84 -12.98
CA ARG A 24 25.88 0.92 -13.51
C ARG A 24 24.84 1.16 -12.42
N ASP A 25 24.97 0.48 -11.28
CA ASP A 25 24.04 0.62 -10.15
C ASP A 25 24.19 1.99 -9.47
N ALA A 26 25.42 2.51 -9.36
CA ALA A 26 25.69 3.87 -8.91
C ALA A 26 25.20 4.92 -9.92
N GLN A 27 25.33 4.69 -11.23
CA GLN A 27 24.82 5.58 -12.27
C GLN A 27 23.30 5.57 -12.36
N SER A 28 22.63 4.41 -12.22
CA SER A 28 21.16 4.35 -12.17
C SER A 28 20.64 5.02 -10.91
N SER A 29 21.22 4.71 -9.74
CA SER A 29 20.88 5.35 -8.46
C SER A 29 21.12 6.87 -8.49
N ALA A 30 22.22 7.35 -9.07
CA ALA A 30 22.50 8.79 -9.21
C ALA A 30 21.59 9.50 -10.24
N ARG A 31 21.21 8.81 -11.33
CA ARG A 31 20.27 9.33 -12.34
C ARG A 31 18.87 9.51 -11.75
N PHE A 32 18.44 8.56 -10.94
CA PHE A 32 17.19 8.60 -10.20
C PHE A 32 17.23 9.59 -9.02
N SER A 33 18.34 9.69 -8.26
CA SER A 33 18.47 10.63 -7.13
C SER A 33 18.24 12.08 -7.56
N LYS A 34 18.94 12.57 -8.60
CA LYS A 34 18.72 13.93 -9.12
C LYS A 34 17.31 14.14 -9.68
N GLN A 35 16.72 13.09 -10.25
CA GLN A 35 15.38 13.14 -10.82
C GLN A 35 14.31 13.39 -9.76
N PHE A 36 14.48 12.88 -8.53
CA PHE A 36 13.50 13.00 -7.44
C PHE A 36 13.85 14.08 -6.40
N ASP A 37 15.12 14.49 -6.30
CA ASP A 37 15.60 15.51 -5.36
C ASP A 37 14.94 16.90 -5.57
N GLU A 38 14.49 17.23 -6.79
CA GLU A 38 13.97 18.57 -7.11
C GLU A 38 12.45 18.74 -6.99
N PHE A 39 11.64 17.66 -6.90
CA PHE A 39 10.18 17.81 -7.03
C PHE A 39 9.33 17.39 -5.83
N ILE A 40 9.90 16.74 -4.82
CA ILE A 40 9.14 16.12 -3.73
C ILE A 40 8.69 17.12 -2.63
N TYR A 41 9.17 18.36 -2.67
CA TYR A 41 8.92 19.36 -1.62
C TYR A 41 7.46 19.85 -1.52
N ASN A 42 6.67 19.75 -2.59
CA ASN A 42 5.29 20.22 -2.68
C ASN A 42 4.27 19.09 -2.95
N LEU A 43 4.55 17.85 -2.52
CA LEU A 43 3.65 16.71 -2.73
C LEU A 43 2.22 16.95 -2.21
N GLY A 44 2.03 17.80 -1.19
CA GLY A 44 0.73 18.16 -0.62
C GLY A 44 -0.12 19.14 -1.46
N ASP A 45 0.46 19.74 -2.51
CA ASP A 45 -0.19 20.72 -3.39
C ASP A 45 -1.45 20.12 -4.07
N GLN A 46 -2.52 20.91 -4.13
CA GLN A 46 -3.79 20.49 -4.71
C GLN A 46 -3.68 20.14 -6.21
N ARG A 47 -2.76 20.80 -6.93
CA ARG A 47 -2.51 20.54 -8.37
C ARG A 47 -2.10 19.10 -8.65
N ASN A 48 -1.42 18.44 -7.70
CA ASN A 48 -1.05 17.02 -7.84
C ASN A 48 -2.30 16.11 -7.85
N ALA A 49 -3.33 16.47 -7.08
CA ALA A 49 -4.60 15.73 -7.08
C ALA A 49 -5.43 16.03 -8.33
N GLU A 50 -5.39 17.27 -8.82
CA GLU A 50 -6.03 17.65 -10.08
C GLU A 50 -5.41 16.90 -11.26
N TYR A 51 -4.07 16.82 -11.30
CA TYR A 51 -3.36 16.01 -12.29
C TYR A 51 -3.84 14.56 -12.29
N VAL A 52 -3.92 13.92 -11.12
CA VAL A 52 -4.40 12.53 -10.99
C VAL A 52 -5.84 12.39 -11.47
N LYS A 53 -6.71 13.34 -11.12
CA LYS A 53 -8.11 13.31 -11.56
C LYS A 53 -8.24 13.41 -13.08
N GLU A 54 -7.41 14.21 -13.73
CA GLU A 54 -7.42 14.43 -15.18
C GLU A 54 -6.77 13.27 -15.95
N THR A 55 -5.66 12.73 -15.45
CA THR A 55 -4.81 11.79 -16.18
C THR A 55 -4.95 10.33 -15.74
N PHE A 56 -5.41 10.09 -14.51
CA PHE A 56 -5.67 8.76 -13.92
C PHE A 56 -7.07 8.70 -13.27
N PRO A 57 -8.15 8.87 -14.06
CA PRO A 57 -9.52 8.97 -13.53
C PRO A 57 -9.99 7.71 -12.78
N GLU A 58 -9.50 6.53 -13.19
CA GLU A 58 -9.76 5.29 -12.46
C GLU A 58 -9.08 5.28 -11.09
N GLY A 59 -7.83 5.75 -11.00
CA GLY A 59 -7.11 5.90 -9.72
C GLY A 59 -7.81 6.87 -8.77
N ASP A 60 -8.28 8.03 -9.28
CA ASP A 60 -9.09 8.97 -8.49
C ASP A 60 -10.40 8.36 -8.00
N ARG A 61 -11.10 7.60 -8.86
CA ARG A 61 -12.34 6.90 -8.48
C ARG A 61 -12.09 5.92 -7.34
N VAL A 62 -11.09 5.04 -7.49
CA VAL A 62 -10.72 4.06 -6.46
C VAL A 62 -10.32 4.76 -5.16
N LEU A 63 -9.55 5.85 -5.24
CA LEU A 63 -9.14 6.63 -4.06
C LEU A 63 -10.36 7.20 -3.30
N ARG A 64 -11.34 7.77 -4.01
CA ARG A 64 -12.57 8.30 -3.41
C ARG A 64 -13.43 7.20 -2.78
N THR A 65 -13.63 6.09 -3.50
CA THR A 65 -14.35 4.92 -2.97
C THR A 65 -13.71 4.42 -1.67
N GLY A 66 -12.38 4.35 -1.59
CA GLY A 66 -11.69 3.96 -0.37
C GLY A 66 -11.99 4.88 0.82
N ARG A 67 -12.05 6.20 0.62
CA ARG A 67 -12.39 7.16 1.69
C ARG A 67 -13.84 6.98 2.18
N GLU A 68 -14.78 6.83 1.25
CA GLU A 68 -16.18 6.58 1.59
C GLU A 68 -16.35 5.26 2.36
N LEU A 69 -15.63 4.20 1.96
CA LEU A 69 -15.66 2.92 2.65
C LEU A 69 -15.06 3.00 4.06
N LEU A 70 -13.97 3.76 4.26
CA LEU A 70 -13.40 3.98 5.60
C LEU A 70 -14.42 4.63 6.54
N GLU A 71 -15.19 5.61 6.07
CA GLU A 71 -16.26 6.23 6.86
C GLU A 71 -17.40 5.26 7.19
N LYS A 72 -17.73 4.34 6.28
CA LYS A 72 -18.74 3.30 6.52
C LYS A 72 -18.22 2.27 7.53
N VAL A 73 -17.00 1.78 7.37
CA VAL A 73 -16.36 0.80 8.27
C VAL A 73 -16.12 1.39 9.66
N GLY A 74 -15.76 2.67 9.76
CA GLY A 74 -15.66 3.36 11.06
C GLY A 74 -16.99 3.43 11.82
N ARG A 75 -18.13 3.21 11.14
CA ARG A 75 -19.48 3.13 11.72
C ARG A 75 -20.04 1.70 11.67
N TYR A 76 -19.16 0.69 11.61
CA TYR A 76 -19.57 -0.71 11.54
C TYR A 76 -20.45 -1.07 12.75
N GLU A 77 -21.69 -1.47 12.47
CA GLU A 77 -22.60 -1.97 13.50
C GLU A 77 -22.35 -3.47 13.68
N ASP A 78 -21.87 -3.85 14.87
CA ASP A 78 -21.69 -5.27 15.18
C ASP A 78 -23.01 -5.97 15.50
N GLY A 79 -23.09 -7.26 15.13
CA GLY A 79 -24.21 -8.14 15.46
C GLY A 79 -23.90 -9.08 16.63
N SER A 80 -22.94 -8.74 17.49
CA SER A 80 -22.38 -9.68 18.47
C SER A 80 -23.45 -10.23 19.42
N ASN A 81 -24.44 -9.41 19.78
CA ASN A 81 -25.51 -9.81 20.70
C ASN A 81 -26.49 -10.78 20.03
N GLU A 82 -26.97 -10.43 18.84
CA GLU A 82 -27.92 -11.23 18.06
C GLU A 82 -27.29 -12.55 17.63
N VAL A 83 -26.03 -12.52 17.18
CA VAL A 83 -25.25 -13.73 16.88
C VAL A 83 -25.09 -14.60 18.11
N ARG A 84 -24.78 -14.03 19.28
CA ARG A 84 -24.66 -14.78 20.54
C ARG A 84 -25.98 -15.42 20.94
N MET A 85 -27.10 -14.70 20.83
CA MET A 85 -28.43 -15.24 21.11
C MET A 85 -28.80 -16.36 20.15
N ALA A 86 -28.55 -16.19 18.85
CA ALA A 86 -28.84 -17.22 17.85
C ALA A 86 -27.98 -18.48 18.02
N ILE A 87 -26.75 -18.35 18.56
CA ILE A 87 -25.90 -19.50 18.89
C ILE A 87 -26.36 -20.19 20.18
N SER A 88 -26.69 -19.43 21.23
CA SER A 88 -27.05 -19.99 22.54
C SER A 88 -28.48 -20.54 22.58
N GLN A 89 -29.38 -19.96 21.81
CA GLN A 89 -30.79 -20.32 21.69
C GLN A 89 -31.19 -20.34 20.21
N PRO A 90 -30.92 -21.45 19.49
CA PRO A 90 -31.14 -21.54 18.05
C PRO A 90 -32.63 -21.74 17.70
N THR A 91 -33.41 -20.67 17.81
CA THR A 91 -34.79 -20.61 17.31
C THR A 91 -34.85 -19.90 15.96
N PRO A 92 -35.85 -20.17 15.10
CA PRO A 92 -36.01 -19.47 13.82
C PRO A 92 -36.04 -17.94 13.97
N GLU A 93 -36.63 -17.43 15.04
CA GLU A 93 -36.72 -15.99 15.34
C GLU A 93 -35.36 -15.39 15.67
N ASN A 94 -34.57 -16.06 16.52
CA ASN A 94 -33.23 -15.59 16.88
C ASN A 94 -32.28 -15.66 15.68
N GLU A 95 -32.38 -16.70 14.86
CA GLU A 95 -31.58 -16.82 13.63
C GLU A 95 -31.95 -15.72 12.61
N ALA A 96 -33.24 -15.46 12.40
CA ALA A 96 -33.70 -14.38 11.53
C ALA A 96 -33.25 -13.00 12.03
N ALA A 97 -33.34 -12.75 13.34
CA ALA A 97 -32.87 -11.50 13.95
C ALA A 97 -31.36 -11.30 13.75
N ALA A 98 -30.55 -12.35 13.95
CA ALA A 98 -29.12 -12.29 13.69
C ALA A 98 -28.82 -11.98 12.22
N TRP A 99 -29.52 -12.63 11.29
CA TRP A 99 -29.36 -12.41 9.85
C TRP A 99 -29.78 -11.01 9.41
N GLN A 100 -30.88 -10.48 9.93
CA GLN A 100 -31.31 -9.12 9.68
C GLN A 100 -30.29 -8.10 10.20
N LYS A 101 -29.69 -8.37 11.38
CA LYS A 101 -28.68 -7.48 11.97
C LYS A 101 -27.37 -7.49 11.20
N ILE A 102 -26.83 -8.67 10.86
CA ILE A 102 -25.51 -8.77 10.21
C ILE A 102 -25.55 -8.61 8.69
N GLY A 103 -26.70 -8.78 8.05
CA GLY A 103 -26.85 -8.69 6.59
C GLY A 103 -26.26 -7.41 5.98
N PRO A 104 -26.64 -6.21 6.46
CA PRO A 104 -26.04 -4.94 6.03
C PRO A 104 -24.53 -4.90 6.26
N SER A 105 -24.05 -5.38 7.41
CA SER A 105 -22.63 -5.41 7.75
C SER A 105 -21.87 -6.32 6.79
N VAL A 106 -22.40 -7.48 6.43
CA VAL A 106 -21.81 -8.40 5.45
C VAL A 106 -21.81 -7.81 4.03
N ALA A 107 -22.84 -7.06 3.65
CA ALA A 107 -22.84 -6.32 2.38
C ALA A 107 -21.72 -5.26 2.34
N LEU A 108 -21.51 -4.54 3.44
CA LEU A 108 -20.36 -3.62 3.56
C LEU A 108 -19.02 -4.35 3.46
N LEU A 109 -18.89 -5.52 4.11
CA LEU A 109 -17.68 -6.35 3.98
C LEU A 109 -17.47 -6.80 2.52
N ARG A 110 -18.54 -7.07 1.78
CA ARG A 110 -18.46 -7.35 0.36
C ARG A 110 -17.95 -6.15 -0.45
N GLU A 111 -18.49 -4.96 -0.21
CA GLU A 111 -18.00 -3.73 -0.85
C GLU A 111 -16.50 -3.49 -0.58
N CYS A 112 -16.04 -3.76 0.64
CA CYS A 112 -14.63 -3.64 0.99
C CYS A 112 -13.76 -4.67 0.25
N PHE A 113 -14.22 -5.91 0.11
CA PHE A 113 -13.51 -6.92 -0.67
C PHE A 113 -13.42 -6.54 -2.16
N ASP A 114 -14.51 -6.08 -2.77
CA ASP A 114 -14.52 -5.63 -4.16
C ASP A 114 -13.63 -4.38 -4.37
N PHE A 115 -13.54 -3.50 -3.36
CA PHE A 115 -12.60 -2.38 -3.36
C PHE A 115 -11.14 -2.85 -3.34
N ALA A 116 -10.79 -3.89 -2.58
CA ALA A 116 -9.44 -4.46 -2.59
C ALA A 116 -9.03 -4.91 -4.00
N GLN A 117 -9.94 -5.58 -4.73
CA GLN A 117 -9.72 -5.98 -6.12
C GLN A 117 -9.54 -4.78 -7.07
N SER A 118 -10.30 -3.69 -6.82
CA SER A 118 -10.13 -2.44 -7.58
C SER A 118 -8.76 -1.81 -7.33
N VAL A 119 -8.26 -1.84 -6.10
CA VAL A 119 -6.90 -1.40 -5.77
C VAL A 119 -5.87 -2.28 -6.47
N GLU A 120 -6.02 -3.60 -6.43
CA GLU A 120 -5.13 -4.54 -7.13
C GLU A 120 -5.04 -4.26 -8.63
N GLY A 121 -6.11 -3.80 -9.27
CA GLY A 121 -6.12 -3.42 -10.70
C GLY A 121 -5.42 -2.09 -11.01
N VAL A 122 -5.38 -1.15 -10.06
CA VAL A 122 -4.78 0.19 -10.25
C VAL A 122 -3.28 0.20 -9.96
N ILE A 123 -2.81 -0.57 -8.98
CA ILE A 123 -1.41 -0.57 -8.55
C ILE A 123 -0.41 -0.83 -9.70
N PRO A 124 -0.61 -1.84 -10.59
CA PRO A 124 0.30 -2.10 -11.70
C PRO A 124 0.37 -0.93 -12.68
N GLN A 125 -0.75 -0.25 -12.93
CA GLN A 125 -0.82 0.90 -13.84
C GLN A 125 -0.01 2.08 -13.28
N VAL A 126 -0.18 2.39 -11.99
CA VAL A 126 0.56 3.46 -11.30
C VAL A 126 2.06 3.16 -11.29
N LEU A 127 2.46 1.93 -10.97
CA LEU A 127 3.87 1.53 -10.97
C LEU A 127 4.48 1.56 -12.37
N ASN A 128 3.76 1.08 -13.38
CA ASN A 128 4.20 1.12 -14.77
C ASN A 128 4.51 2.56 -15.20
N GLU A 129 3.60 3.49 -14.93
CA GLU A 129 3.72 4.89 -15.33
C GLU A 129 4.82 5.63 -14.55
N LEU A 130 5.00 5.31 -13.27
CA LEU A 130 6.10 5.82 -12.46
C LEU A 130 7.47 5.32 -12.94
N CYS A 131 7.58 4.05 -13.35
CA CYS A 131 8.86 3.39 -13.60
C CYS A 131 9.33 3.49 -15.06
N ASN A 132 8.42 3.43 -16.04
CA ASN A 132 8.79 3.29 -17.46
C ASN A 132 9.05 4.61 -18.17
N HIS A 133 8.69 5.74 -17.56
CA HIS A 133 8.89 7.07 -18.12
C HIS A 133 10.00 7.88 -17.42
N ALA A 134 10.92 7.20 -16.75
CA ALA A 134 12.03 7.83 -16.04
C ALA A 134 12.99 8.61 -16.97
N ASN A 135 12.99 8.33 -18.27
CA ASN A 135 13.89 8.96 -19.25
C ASN A 135 13.29 10.18 -19.97
N ASP A 136 12.00 10.50 -19.79
CA ASP A 136 11.42 11.71 -20.38
C ASP A 136 12.07 12.93 -19.73
N GLU A 137 12.50 13.94 -20.50
CA GLU A 137 13.12 15.18 -19.97
C GLU A 137 12.15 16.37 -19.99
N ASP A 138 10.87 16.14 -20.31
CA ASP A 138 9.89 17.20 -20.50
C ASP A 138 9.39 17.81 -19.17
N ALA A 139 9.04 19.09 -19.22
CA ALA A 139 8.58 19.88 -18.07
C ALA A 139 7.37 19.27 -17.32
N GLY A 140 6.52 18.50 -18.02
CA GLY A 140 5.36 17.81 -17.43
C GLY A 140 5.70 16.58 -16.58
N ARG A 141 6.95 16.09 -16.63
CA ARG A 141 7.40 14.91 -15.87
C ARG A 141 7.28 15.09 -14.37
N SER A 142 7.64 16.27 -13.87
CA SER A 142 7.62 16.54 -12.43
C SER A 142 6.19 16.55 -11.89
N ASP A 143 5.24 17.12 -12.63
CA ASP A 143 3.81 17.08 -12.27
C ASP A 143 3.27 15.64 -12.29
N ARG A 144 3.61 14.86 -13.34
CA ARG A 144 3.25 13.44 -13.43
C ARG A 144 3.76 12.65 -12.24
N ASN A 145 5.06 12.72 -11.97
CA ASN A 145 5.68 11.91 -10.93
C ASN A 145 5.18 12.33 -9.53
N ARG A 146 4.92 13.62 -9.28
CA ARG A 146 4.27 14.08 -8.05
C ARG A 146 2.85 13.53 -7.90
N GLY A 147 2.04 13.65 -8.95
CA GLY A 147 0.66 13.16 -8.97
C GLY A 147 0.61 11.66 -8.71
N LEU A 148 1.41 10.87 -9.41
CA LEU A 148 1.46 9.43 -9.26
C LEU A 148 2.05 8.97 -7.92
N ALA A 149 3.13 9.61 -7.44
CA ALA A 149 3.69 9.32 -6.13
C ALA A 149 2.67 9.58 -5.03
N ARG A 150 1.93 10.68 -5.15
CA ARG A 150 0.81 11.00 -4.25
C ARG A 150 -0.31 9.98 -4.37
N LEU A 151 -0.74 9.60 -5.58
CA LEU A 151 -1.80 8.60 -5.76
C LEU A 151 -1.41 7.26 -5.12
N LEU A 152 -0.17 6.79 -5.35
CA LEU A 152 0.33 5.56 -4.74
C LEU A 152 0.32 5.64 -3.20
N ALA A 153 0.80 6.75 -2.66
CA ALA A 153 0.79 7.03 -1.23
C ALA A 153 -0.63 7.09 -0.64
N ASP A 154 -1.54 7.80 -1.29
CA ASP A 154 -2.94 7.97 -0.87
C ASP A 154 -3.71 6.62 -0.93
N LEU A 155 -3.45 5.77 -1.93
CA LEU A 155 -4.00 4.40 -2.00
C LEU A 155 -3.49 3.55 -0.83
N MET A 156 -2.18 3.60 -0.55
CA MET A 156 -1.58 2.87 0.57
C MET A 156 -2.06 3.41 1.92
N GLN A 157 -2.29 4.73 2.04
CA GLN A 157 -2.87 5.34 3.25
C GLN A 157 -4.27 4.80 3.54
N ASN A 158 -5.11 4.65 2.50
CA ASN A 158 -6.42 4.02 2.66
C ASN A 158 -6.28 2.56 3.12
N ALA A 159 -5.32 1.82 2.56
CA ALA A 159 -5.03 0.44 2.97
C ALA A 159 -4.62 0.35 4.44
N PHE A 160 -3.67 1.20 4.88
CA PHE A 160 -3.25 1.27 6.28
C PHE A 160 -4.41 1.63 7.22
N ALA A 161 -5.22 2.62 6.85
CA ALA A 161 -6.36 3.05 7.66
C ALA A 161 -7.40 1.92 7.79
N PHE A 162 -7.69 1.22 6.69
CA PHE A 162 -8.63 0.09 6.70
C PHE A 162 -8.14 -1.02 7.62
N ASP A 163 -6.87 -1.41 7.50
CA ASP A 163 -6.31 -2.54 8.27
C ASP A 163 -6.24 -2.23 9.78
N VAL A 164 -5.96 -0.97 10.14
CA VAL A 164 -6.04 -0.49 11.53
C VAL A 164 -7.49 -0.56 12.04
N LEU A 165 -8.46 -0.03 11.28
CA LEU A 165 -9.87 -0.08 11.65
C LEU A 165 -10.37 -1.53 11.80
N LYS A 166 -10.09 -2.38 10.80
CA LYS A 166 -10.45 -3.80 10.81
C LYS A 166 -9.88 -4.53 12.03
N SER A 167 -8.64 -4.23 12.41
CA SER A 167 -8.01 -4.84 13.59
C SER A 167 -8.62 -4.35 14.91
N SER A 168 -9.19 -3.14 14.94
CA SER A 168 -9.88 -2.60 16.11
C SER A 168 -11.32 -3.11 16.29
N ILE A 169 -11.88 -3.82 15.30
CA ILE A 169 -13.27 -4.29 15.30
C ILE A 169 -13.29 -5.84 15.18
N PRO A 170 -13.14 -6.59 16.29
CA PRO A 170 -13.15 -8.06 16.26
C PRO A 170 -14.45 -8.65 15.71
N ALA A 171 -15.57 -7.91 15.81
CA ALA A 171 -16.87 -8.34 15.32
C ALA A 171 -16.89 -8.65 13.82
N ILE A 172 -16.07 -7.97 13.00
CA ILE A 172 -16.01 -8.20 11.54
C ILE A 172 -15.78 -9.70 11.22
N GLN A 173 -14.83 -10.34 11.90
CA GLN A 173 -14.53 -11.75 11.66
C GLN A 173 -15.60 -12.67 12.26
N ASN A 174 -16.17 -12.31 13.40
CA ASN A 174 -17.18 -13.11 14.10
C ASN A 174 -18.50 -13.13 13.33
N ASP A 175 -18.99 -11.97 12.90
CA ASP A 175 -20.21 -11.80 12.14
C ASP A 175 -20.11 -12.54 10.80
N PHE A 176 -19.02 -12.32 10.06
CA PHE A 176 -18.80 -12.99 8.78
C PHE A 176 -18.66 -14.52 8.93
N SER A 177 -18.02 -14.99 10.00
CA SER A 177 -17.93 -16.41 10.32
C SER A 177 -19.28 -17.04 10.67
N TYR A 178 -20.16 -16.33 11.38
CA TYR A 178 -21.52 -16.80 11.64
C TYR A 178 -22.37 -16.82 10.36
N TYR A 179 -22.32 -15.74 9.57
CA TYR A 179 -22.98 -15.64 8.27
C TYR A 179 -22.64 -16.84 7.38
N ARG A 180 -21.34 -17.13 7.19
CA ARG A 180 -20.92 -18.23 6.31
C ARG A 180 -21.40 -19.60 6.81
N ARG A 181 -21.36 -19.85 8.12
CA ARG A 181 -21.82 -21.13 8.70
C ARG A 181 -23.31 -21.38 8.50
N THR A 182 -24.10 -20.32 8.37
CA THR A 182 -25.57 -20.39 8.31
C THR A 182 -26.12 -20.13 6.91
N LEU A 183 -25.28 -19.64 5.98
CA LEU A 183 -25.63 -19.27 4.60
C LEU A 183 -26.32 -20.40 3.81
N SER A 184 -25.83 -21.64 3.90
CA SER A 184 -26.40 -22.77 3.15
C SER A 184 -27.81 -23.17 3.61
N ARG A 185 -28.16 -22.87 4.86
CA ARG A 185 -29.48 -23.13 5.44
C ARG A 185 -30.44 -21.99 5.09
N ILE A 186 -29.96 -20.76 5.23
CA ILE A 186 -30.74 -19.54 5.02
C ILE A 186 -31.01 -19.28 3.54
N SER A 187 -30.08 -19.59 2.63
CA SER A 187 -30.29 -19.48 1.17
C SER A 187 -31.42 -20.36 0.63
N LYS A 188 -31.90 -21.33 1.41
CA LYS A 188 -33.06 -22.16 1.08
C LYS A 188 -34.38 -21.57 1.58
N SER A 189 -34.34 -20.50 2.38
CA SER A 189 -35.55 -19.80 2.82
C SER A 189 -36.17 -19.03 1.65
N GLN A 190 -37.49 -18.81 1.69
CA GLN A 190 -38.20 -17.99 0.70
C GLN A 190 -38.27 -16.52 1.11
N ASP A 191 -37.48 -16.11 2.11
CA ASP A 191 -37.51 -14.73 2.62
C ASP A 191 -36.67 -13.82 1.71
N THR A 192 -37.35 -12.95 0.97
CA THR A 192 -36.75 -12.01 0.02
C THR A 192 -35.85 -10.97 0.70
N GLU A 193 -36.15 -10.61 1.96
CA GLU A 193 -35.35 -9.63 2.70
C GLU A 193 -34.01 -10.20 3.17
N ILE A 194 -33.94 -11.52 3.36
CA ILE A 194 -32.70 -12.21 3.69
C ILE A 194 -31.93 -12.60 2.42
N ALA A 195 -32.64 -12.98 1.36
CA ALA A 195 -32.05 -13.34 0.06
C ALA A 195 -31.15 -12.24 -0.53
N LYS A 196 -31.48 -10.95 -0.30
CA LYS A 196 -30.69 -9.82 -0.81
C LYS A 196 -29.25 -9.75 -0.28
N TYR A 197 -28.98 -10.38 0.86
CA TYR A 197 -27.65 -10.45 1.46
C TYR A 197 -26.93 -11.77 1.17
N CYS A 198 -27.51 -12.68 0.39
CA CYS A 198 -26.87 -13.94 0.04
C CYS A 198 -25.74 -13.71 -0.97
N ILE A 199 -24.54 -14.10 -0.61
CA ILE A 199 -23.33 -14.01 -1.42
C ILE A 199 -23.03 -15.41 -1.99
N PRO A 200 -22.62 -15.52 -3.27
CA PRO A 200 -22.17 -16.80 -3.83
C PRO A 200 -21.08 -17.47 -2.98
N HIS A 201 -21.13 -18.79 -2.88
CA HIS A 201 -20.26 -19.56 -1.97
C HIS A 201 -18.77 -19.39 -2.27
N ASP A 202 -18.40 -19.33 -3.55
CA ASP A 202 -17.05 -19.06 -4.02
C ASP A 202 -16.55 -17.69 -3.55
N VAL A 203 -17.35 -16.64 -3.71
CA VAL A 203 -16.99 -15.29 -3.26
C VAL A 203 -16.91 -15.21 -1.74
N SER A 204 -17.83 -15.85 -1.02
CA SER A 204 -17.78 -15.93 0.45
C SER A 204 -16.48 -16.58 0.96
N ASN A 205 -15.97 -17.59 0.25
CA ASN A 205 -14.70 -18.22 0.59
C ASN A 205 -13.50 -17.29 0.35
N GLN A 206 -13.48 -16.57 -0.77
CA GLN A 206 -12.45 -15.58 -1.06
C GLN A 206 -12.44 -14.46 -0.02
N MET A 207 -13.61 -13.93 0.32
CA MET A 207 -13.78 -12.94 1.39
C MET A 207 -13.27 -13.48 2.73
N SER A 208 -13.50 -14.76 3.05
CA SER A 208 -13.00 -15.34 4.29
C SER A 208 -11.48 -15.38 4.33
N LEU A 209 -10.82 -15.69 3.22
CA LEU A 209 -9.36 -15.67 3.14
C LEU A 209 -8.84 -14.25 3.28
N PHE A 210 -9.49 -13.28 2.64
CA PHE A 210 -9.20 -11.86 2.79
C PHE A 210 -9.24 -11.44 4.26
N TYR A 211 -10.37 -11.61 4.96
CA TYR A 211 -10.52 -11.16 6.35
C TYR A 211 -9.70 -11.95 7.38
N ALA A 212 -9.19 -13.13 7.04
CA ALA A 212 -8.29 -13.90 7.89
C ALA A 212 -6.89 -13.27 8.01
N TYR A 213 -6.45 -12.48 7.02
CA TYR A 213 -5.19 -11.74 7.14
C TYR A 213 -5.30 -10.60 8.15
N HIS A 214 -4.19 -10.30 8.83
CA HIS A 214 -4.13 -9.17 9.76
C HIS A 214 -4.28 -7.83 9.01
N ASN A 215 -3.51 -7.67 7.93
CA ASN A 215 -3.47 -6.48 7.08
C ASN A 215 -3.89 -6.81 5.64
N PRO A 216 -5.19 -7.12 5.41
CA PRO A 216 -5.66 -7.62 4.12
C PRO A 216 -5.55 -6.60 2.98
N MET A 217 -5.77 -5.31 3.23
CA MET A 217 -5.67 -4.28 2.18
C MET A 217 -4.21 -4.00 1.80
N VAL A 218 -3.32 -3.91 2.78
CA VAL A 218 -1.89 -3.76 2.49
C VAL A 218 -1.38 -4.99 1.73
N LYS A 219 -1.84 -6.18 2.10
CA LYS A 219 -1.50 -7.41 1.39
C LYS A 219 -1.95 -7.37 -0.08
N ALA A 220 -3.17 -6.93 -0.37
CA ALA A 220 -3.67 -6.78 -1.74
C ALA A 220 -2.77 -5.85 -2.58
N VAL A 221 -2.41 -4.69 -2.03
CA VAL A 221 -1.48 -3.74 -2.67
C VAL A 221 -0.12 -4.37 -2.93
N VAL A 222 0.47 -5.01 -1.92
CA VAL A 222 1.80 -5.62 -1.97
C VAL A 222 1.86 -6.79 -2.93
N ASP A 223 0.86 -7.67 -2.92
CA ASP A 223 0.80 -8.83 -3.81
C ASP A 223 0.70 -8.37 -5.26
N SER A 224 -0.19 -7.40 -5.55
CA SER A 224 -0.32 -6.82 -6.89
C SER A 224 0.97 -6.15 -7.38
N ALA A 225 1.61 -5.34 -6.54
CA ALA A 225 2.89 -4.70 -6.87
C ALA A 225 4.01 -5.74 -7.12
N THR A 226 4.05 -6.79 -6.30
CA THR A 226 5.03 -7.87 -6.41
C THR A 226 4.82 -8.70 -7.67
N GLN A 227 3.57 -9.00 -8.01
CA GLN A 227 3.21 -9.72 -9.23
C GLN A 227 3.60 -8.90 -10.46
N PHE A 228 3.26 -7.59 -10.47
CA PHE A 228 3.66 -6.68 -11.54
C PHE A 228 5.19 -6.64 -11.75
N ALA A 229 5.96 -6.50 -10.67
CA ALA A 229 7.42 -6.45 -10.74
C ALA A 229 8.04 -7.73 -11.33
N LYS A 230 7.48 -8.90 -10.99
CA LYS A 230 7.94 -10.21 -11.48
C LYS A 230 7.55 -10.44 -12.95
N ASP A 231 6.29 -10.23 -13.30
CA ASP A 231 5.75 -10.57 -14.62
C ASP A 231 6.32 -9.70 -15.74
N SER A 232 6.57 -8.43 -15.44
CA SER A 232 7.02 -7.46 -16.43
C SER A 232 8.54 -7.43 -16.62
N SER A 233 9.30 -8.28 -15.91
CA SER A 233 10.78 -8.17 -15.80
C SER A 233 11.25 -6.77 -15.36
N ASN A 234 10.36 -5.95 -14.79
CA ASN A 234 10.62 -4.58 -14.35
C ASN A 234 11.06 -4.52 -12.88
N GLU A 235 11.32 -5.64 -12.20
CA GLU A 235 11.72 -5.68 -10.79
C GLU A 235 12.81 -4.63 -10.48
N LYS A 236 13.90 -4.60 -11.26
CA LYS A 236 14.97 -3.60 -11.06
C LYS A 236 14.47 -2.17 -11.23
N ALA A 237 13.66 -1.89 -12.26
CA ALA A 237 13.13 -0.55 -12.52
C ALA A 237 12.20 -0.08 -11.40
N VAL A 238 11.35 -0.99 -10.88
CA VAL A 238 10.47 -0.71 -9.75
C VAL A 238 11.28 -0.44 -8.49
N LEU A 239 12.27 -1.28 -8.16
CA LEU A 239 13.12 -1.09 -6.99
C LEU A 239 13.95 0.20 -7.08
N ASP A 240 14.50 0.52 -8.25
CA ASP A 240 15.22 1.77 -8.50
C ASP A 240 14.29 2.97 -8.30
N CYS A 241 13.06 2.92 -8.85
CA CYS A 241 12.05 3.99 -8.70
C CYS A 241 11.63 4.19 -7.23
N LEU A 242 11.33 3.10 -6.50
CA LEU A 242 10.97 3.17 -5.09
C LEU A 242 12.12 3.74 -4.24
N SER A 243 13.36 3.38 -4.57
CA SER A 243 14.55 3.92 -3.89
C SER A 243 14.71 5.41 -4.14
N ALA A 244 14.45 5.86 -5.37
CA ALA A 244 14.51 7.26 -5.76
C ALA A 244 13.46 8.12 -5.04
N LEU A 245 12.21 7.64 -5.02
CA LEU A 245 11.11 8.25 -4.29
C LEU A 245 11.44 8.34 -2.80
N ALA A 246 11.93 7.24 -2.21
CA ALA A 246 12.33 7.21 -0.81
C ALA A 246 13.46 8.22 -0.53
N ALA A 247 14.51 8.27 -1.36
CA ALA A 247 15.61 9.20 -1.19
C ALA A 247 15.15 10.67 -1.25
N GLY A 248 14.35 11.04 -2.26
CA GLY A 248 13.82 12.40 -2.42
C GLY A 248 12.89 12.83 -1.27
N SER A 249 12.03 11.92 -0.80
CA SER A 249 11.18 12.19 0.37
C SER A 249 11.98 12.28 1.66
N LEU A 250 13.01 11.45 1.84
CA LEU A 250 13.89 11.50 3.01
C LEU A 250 14.69 12.80 3.05
N SER A 251 15.24 13.20 1.91
CA SER A 251 15.95 14.47 1.73
C SER A 251 15.06 15.66 2.12
N THR A 252 13.80 15.65 1.64
CA THR A 252 12.82 16.69 1.95
C THR A 252 12.49 16.77 3.45
N VAL A 253 12.25 15.61 4.09
CA VAL A 253 11.94 15.55 5.54
C VAL A 253 13.15 15.96 6.37
N LYS A 254 14.33 15.38 6.10
CA LYS A 254 15.58 15.62 6.84
C LYS A 254 16.01 17.08 6.79
N HIS A 255 15.89 17.71 5.63
CA HIS A 255 16.29 19.11 5.43
C HIS A 255 15.15 20.11 5.64
N ARG A 256 13.98 19.66 6.12
CA ARG A 256 12.78 20.50 6.35
C ARG A 256 12.44 21.38 5.15
N ARG A 257 12.53 20.80 3.94
CA ARG A 257 12.30 21.51 2.67
C ARG A 257 10.83 21.50 2.24
N ALA A 258 9.98 20.75 2.93
CA ALA A 258 8.55 20.70 2.62
C ALA A 258 7.91 22.10 2.73
N ASP A 259 7.07 22.45 1.75
CA ASP A 259 6.41 23.75 1.68
C ASP A 259 5.27 23.93 2.70
N SER A 260 4.80 22.82 3.28
CA SER A 260 3.67 22.78 4.18
C SER A 260 3.70 21.53 5.07
N PRO A 261 3.03 21.54 6.24
CA PRO A 261 2.86 20.35 7.07
C PRO A 261 2.17 19.19 6.35
N LYS A 262 1.30 19.51 5.38
CA LYS A 262 0.63 18.52 4.52
C LYS A 262 1.63 17.84 3.59
N SER A 263 2.52 18.60 2.94
CA SER A 263 3.59 18.04 2.12
C SER A 263 4.59 17.22 2.94
N GLU A 264 4.92 17.67 4.15
CA GLU A 264 5.79 16.91 5.05
C GLU A 264 5.16 15.55 5.42
N ARG A 265 3.87 15.53 5.80
CA ARG A 265 3.13 14.29 6.05
C ARG A 265 3.10 13.38 4.82
N MET A 266 2.87 13.96 3.63
CA MET A 266 2.87 13.21 2.39
C MET A 266 4.25 12.61 2.07
N CYS A 267 5.34 13.31 2.35
CA CYS A 267 6.69 12.76 2.20
C CYS A 267 6.92 11.57 3.14
N VAL A 268 6.46 11.65 4.40
CA VAL A 268 6.54 10.52 5.35
C VAL A 268 5.70 9.33 4.85
N LEU A 269 4.53 9.58 4.29
CA LEU A 269 3.68 8.53 3.72
C LEU A 269 4.31 7.88 2.48
N VAL A 270 4.92 8.65 1.58
CA VAL A 270 5.68 8.12 0.44
C VAL A 270 6.86 7.29 0.93
N LEU A 271 7.60 7.75 1.95
CA LEU A 271 8.70 6.97 2.56
C LEU A 271 8.22 5.61 3.06
N VAL A 272 7.16 5.59 3.86
CA VAL A 272 6.61 4.37 4.44
C VAL A 272 6.10 3.43 3.35
N THR A 273 5.38 3.98 2.36
CA THR A 273 4.86 3.21 1.21
C THR A 273 6.00 2.57 0.42
N CYS A 274 7.06 3.34 0.11
CA CYS A 274 8.21 2.82 -0.62
C CYS A 274 8.94 1.73 0.16
N CYS A 275 9.12 1.89 1.47
CA CYS A 275 9.74 0.86 2.29
C CYS A 275 8.93 -0.44 2.31
N VAL A 276 7.61 -0.35 2.50
CA VAL A 276 6.73 -1.53 2.49
C VAL A 276 6.80 -2.23 1.14
N LEU A 277 6.59 -1.52 0.04
CA LEU A 277 6.63 -2.13 -1.29
C LEU A 277 8.01 -2.73 -1.62
N TYR A 278 9.09 -1.99 -1.35
CA TYR A 278 10.45 -2.44 -1.58
C TYR A 278 10.74 -3.73 -0.81
N ASP A 279 10.31 -3.80 0.45
CA ASP A 279 10.59 -4.94 1.30
C ASP A 279 10.04 -6.25 0.73
N TRP A 280 8.85 -6.20 0.15
CA TRP A 280 8.19 -7.37 -0.43
C TRP A 280 8.64 -7.70 -1.85
N ILE A 281 9.02 -6.69 -2.64
CA ILE A 281 9.49 -6.88 -4.03
C ILE A 281 10.95 -7.34 -4.04
N ALA A 282 11.84 -6.65 -3.32
CA ALA A 282 13.27 -6.94 -3.33
C ALA A 282 13.54 -8.30 -2.67
N PRO A 283 14.28 -9.24 -3.28
CA PRO A 283 14.50 -10.57 -2.69
C PRO A 283 15.05 -10.53 -1.26
N HIS A 284 15.97 -9.59 -0.99
CA HIS A 284 16.64 -9.40 0.30
C HIS A 284 15.82 -8.55 1.30
N GLY A 285 14.80 -7.85 0.84
CA GLY A 285 13.98 -6.95 1.64
C GLY A 285 14.71 -5.68 2.10
N VAL A 286 13.95 -4.75 2.67
CA VAL A 286 14.39 -3.39 3.00
C VAL A 286 15.26 -3.34 4.27
N GLY A 287 15.14 -4.34 5.15
CA GLY A 287 15.94 -4.48 6.38
C GLY A 287 17.33 -5.06 6.16
N SER A 288 17.63 -5.58 4.96
CA SER A 288 18.94 -6.14 4.65
C SER A 288 19.99 -5.04 4.41
N PRO A 289 21.28 -5.25 4.76
CA PRO A 289 22.37 -4.35 4.41
C PRO A 289 22.56 -4.14 2.90
N GLN A 290 21.97 -5.01 2.06
CA GLN A 290 21.99 -4.89 0.60
C GLN A 290 20.91 -3.95 0.06
N SER A 291 19.98 -3.52 0.90
CA SER A 291 18.93 -2.57 0.54
C SER A 291 19.53 -1.25 0.10
N THR A 292 18.98 -0.69 -0.98
CA THR A 292 19.27 0.68 -1.44
C THR A 292 18.56 1.74 -0.60
N ILE A 293 17.59 1.35 0.23
CA ILE A 293 16.86 2.21 1.16
C ILE A 293 17.46 2.02 2.57
N ASP A 294 18.05 3.09 3.12
CA ASP A 294 18.60 3.09 4.48
C ASP A 294 17.47 3.28 5.53
N THR A 295 17.00 2.15 6.07
CA THR A 295 15.92 2.12 7.05
C THR A 295 16.30 2.73 8.40
N LYS A 296 17.59 2.73 8.78
CA LYS A 296 18.02 3.34 10.05
C LYS A 296 17.82 4.85 10.01
N VAL A 297 18.28 5.47 8.92
CA VAL A 297 18.08 6.92 8.72
C VAL A 297 16.59 7.24 8.61
N ILE A 298 15.79 6.39 7.98
CA ILE A 298 14.34 6.58 7.92
C ILE A 298 13.72 6.56 9.32
N PHE A 299 14.00 5.56 10.15
CA PHE A 299 13.48 5.50 11.53
C PHE A 299 13.87 6.75 12.34
N ASP A 300 15.12 7.21 12.23
CA ASP A 300 15.59 8.43 12.89
C ASP A 300 14.82 9.70 12.45
N GLN A 301 14.37 9.75 11.19
CA GLN A 301 13.67 10.94 10.65
C GLN A 301 12.15 10.89 10.86
N ILE A 302 11.54 9.70 10.83
CA ILE A 302 10.08 9.57 10.97
C ILE A 302 9.63 9.56 12.43
N GLY A 303 10.45 9.06 13.36
CA GLY A 303 10.17 9.04 14.81
C GLY A 303 8.71 8.69 15.16
N ASP A 304 8.14 9.45 16.10
CA ASP A 304 6.74 9.29 16.57
C ASP A 304 5.70 10.01 15.70
N ARG A 305 6.04 10.38 14.45
CA ARG A 305 5.09 11.06 13.57
C ARG A 305 3.90 10.14 13.28
N MET A 306 2.70 10.65 13.51
CA MET A 306 1.46 9.93 13.23
C MET A 306 1.23 9.84 11.72
N LEU A 307 0.99 8.61 11.25
CA LEU A 307 0.70 8.33 9.84
C LEU A 307 -0.79 8.02 9.62
N VAL A 308 -1.36 7.17 10.47
CA VAL A 308 -2.80 6.88 10.56
C VAL A 308 -3.29 7.47 11.89
N GLU A 309 -4.56 7.87 12.01
CA GLU A 309 -5.16 8.69 13.10
C GLU A 309 -4.77 8.35 14.57
N SER A 310 -4.11 7.22 14.84
CA SER A 310 -3.44 6.93 16.13
C SER A 310 -2.23 5.97 16.02
N THR A 311 -1.66 5.81 14.82
CA THR A 311 -0.56 4.86 14.57
C THR A 311 0.68 5.61 14.06
N PRO A 312 1.80 5.58 14.82
CA PRO A 312 3.08 6.14 14.37
C PRO A 312 3.60 5.45 13.11
N ALA A 313 4.30 6.20 12.27
CA ALA A 313 4.90 5.71 11.03
C ALA A 313 5.82 4.49 11.25
N GLU A 314 6.62 4.50 12.32
CA GLU A 314 7.47 3.36 12.69
C GLU A 314 6.65 2.09 12.94
N ARG A 315 5.52 2.20 13.66
CA ARG A 315 4.65 1.04 13.94
C ARG A 315 4.03 0.49 12.66
N VAL A 316 3.62 1.36 11.74
CA VAL A 316 3.13 0.95 10.41
C VAL A 316 4.20 0.18 9.65
N LEU A 317 5.45 0.66 9.63
CA LEU A 317 6.55 -0.04 8.96
C LEU A 317 6.80 -1.43 9.54
N ARG A 318 6.94 -1.54 10.86
CA ARG A 318 7.22 -2.83 11.53
C ARG A 318 6.08 -3.84 11.34
N ALA A 319 4.83 -3.38 11.33
CA ALA A 319 3.68 -4.25 11.11
C ALA A 319 3.61 -4.79 9.67
N ASN A 320 4.05 -4.00 8.68
CA ASN A 320 3.82 -4.29 7.26
C ASN A 320 5.06 -4.74 6.48
N CYS A 321 6.27 -4.55 7.01
CA CYS A 321 7.49 -5.10 6.43
C CYS A 321 7.74 -6.53 6.96
N ARG A 322 8.10 -7.45 6.07
CA ARG A 322 8.55 -8.80 6.39
C ARG A 322 9.95 -8.84 7.03
N THR A 323 10.84 -7.88 6.75
CA THR A 323 12.23 -7.90 7.28
C THR A 323 12.53 -6.96 8.44
N LEU A 324 11.58 -6.10 8.86
CA LEU A 324 11.77 -5.13 9.95
C LEU A 324 11.13 -5.56 11.29
N ARG A 325 10.77 -6.85 11.39
CA ARG A 325 10.16 -7.45 12.58
C ARG A 325 11.19 -7.79 13.63
#